data_AF-J8F4Q9-F1
#
_entry.id   AF-J8F4Q9-F1
#
_cell.length_a   1.000
_cell.length_b   1.000
_cell.length_c   1.000
_cell.angle_alpha   90.00
_cell.angle_beta   90.00
_cell.angle_gamma   90.00
#
_symmetry.space_group_name_H-M   'P 1'
#
loop_
_entity.id
_entity.type
_entity.pdbx_description
1 polymer ?
#
loop_
_entity_poly.entity_id
_entity_poly.type
_entity_poly.pdbx_seq_one_letter_code
_entity_poly.pdbx_strand_id
1 'polypeptide(L)'
;MKVARTVLSGGKDGDNFKVLPIATNRKRGIKMGQGNRGMAFEMLTNLANEMYQRGGVALINKRPTSVKVLKSKGGRVLNRFYEAKSTVDHDGVYKGRAVAFEAKSTESATRFDLKNIAQHQLDYFEKAEKMGAICFFLIEFSKDQSIFAVSLSVIQSYVRISQQPKGKKSIPRADFDIYGYLVDQTERAPVDYLQYIDEAVSPVMFDRMIQFDQDHKRVTNNIEAAKAKMANKKHKLLKA
;
A
#
# COMPACT_ATOMS: atom_id res chain seq x y z
N MET A 1 -0.12 -29.43 9.48
CA MET A 1 -0.80 -30.62 10.04
C MET A 1 -0.69 -30.55 11.55
N LYS A 2 -1.77 -30.20 12.26
CA LYS A 2 -1.80 -30.19 13.73
C LYS A 2 -2.98 -31.05 14.16
N VAL A 3 -2.67 -32.19 14.74
CA VAL A 3 -3.61 -33.23 15.18
C VAL A 3 -4.11 -32.83 16.57
N ALA A 4 -5.43 -32.67 16.74
CA ALA A 4 -6.04 -32.53 18.06
C ALA A 4 -6.36 -33.93 18.60
N ARG A 5 -5.77 -34.27 19.75
CA ARG A 5 -6.03 -35.50 20.52
C ARG A 5 -7.45 -35.49 21.09
N THR A 6 -8.21 -36.54 20.81
CA THR A 6 -9.49 -36.85 21.48
C THR A 6 -9.20 -37.50 22.83
N VAL A 7 -9.79 -36.98 23.90
CA VAL A 7 -9.91 -37.67 25.20
C VAL A 7 -11.25 -38.40 25.19
N LEU A 8 -11.22 -39.72 25.29
CA LEU A 8 -12.40 -40.58 25.45
C LEU A 8 -12.63 -40.82 26.93
N SER A 9 -13.85 -40.57 27.41
CA SER A 9 -14.37 -41.21 28.63
C SER A 9 -15.75 -41.78 28.31
N GLY A 10 -15.85 -43.10 28.36
CA GLY A 10 -17.01 -43.87 27.94
C GLY A 10 -18.13 -43.95 28.98
N GLY A 11 -19.26 -44.53 28.55
CA GLY A 11 -20.34 -44.91 29.44
C GLY A 11 -21.66 -45.21 28.73
N LYS A 12 -21.74 -46.44 28.22
CA LYS A 12 -22.91 -47.35 28.13
C LYS A 12 -24.17 -46.94 27.33
N ASP A 13 -24.64 -47.95 26.61
CA ASP A 13 -25.99 -48.16 26.08
C ASP A 13 -26.36 -47.45 24.77
N GLY A 14 -26.13 -48.16 23.67
CA GLY A 14 -27.24 -48.68 22.85
C GLY A 14 -28.08 -47.73 21.99
N ASP A 15 -27.88 -46.42 21.99
CA ASP A 15 -28.68 -45.51 21.15
C ASP A 15 -28.00 -45.16 19.83
N ASN A 16 -28.68 -45.52 18.75
CA ASN A 16 -28.36 -45.22 17.36
C ASN A 16 -28.42 -43.69 17.14
N PHE A 17 -27.29 -42.99 17.32
CA PHE A 17 -27.20 -41.56 17.06
C PHE A 17 -27.35 -41.28 15.56
N LYS A 18 -28.56 -40.89 15.14
CA LYS A 18 -28.74 -40.21 13.86
C LYS A 18 -28.02 -38.87 13.93
N VAL A 19 -26.85 -38.79 13.30
CA VAL A 19 -26.18 -37.52 13.01
C VAL A 19 -27.07 -36.78 11.99
N LEU A 20 -27.89 -35.84 12.47
CA LEU A 20 -28.55 -34.89 11.59
C LEU A 20 -27.46 -33.98 11.00
N PRO A 21 -27.44 -33.73 9.67
CA PRO A 21 -26.48 -32.83 9.09
C PRO A 21 -26.69 -31.43 9.66
N ILE A 22 -25.64 -30.88 10.28
CA ILE A 22 -25.59 -29.48 10.69
C ILE A 22 -25.76 -28.65 9.41
N ALA A 23 -26.90 -27.98 9.29
CA ALA A 23 -27.15 -27.05 8.20
C ALA A 23 -26.12 -25.92 8.28
N THR A 24 -25.06 -26.05 7.48
CA THR A 24 -24.15 -24.93 7.22
C THR A 24 -24.94 -23.93 6.41
N ASN A 25 -25.26 -22.80 7.03
CA ASN A 25 -25.94 -21.69 6.41
C ASN A 25 -25.02 -21.10 5.33
N ARG A 26 -25.05 -21.69 4.13
CA ARG A 26 -24.40 -21.15 2.93
C ARG A 26 -25.09 -19.82 2.64
N LYS A 27 -24.48 -18.72 3.09
CA LYS A 27 -24.84 -17.37 2.65
C LYS A 27 -24.90 -17.41 1.13
N ARG A 28 -26.09 -17.13 0.58
CA ARG A 28 -26.31 -17.00 -0.86
C ARG A 28 -25.28 -16.02 -1.40
N GLY A 29 -24.37 -16.51 -2.23
CA GLY A 29 -23.43 -15.65 -2.94
C GLY A 29 -24.22 -14.68 -3.78
N ILE A 30 -24.13 -13.39 -3.45
CA ILE A 30 -24.62 -12.32 -4.32
C ILE A 30 -23.78 -12.43 -5.59
N LYS A 31 -24.39 -12.91 -6.70
CA LYS A 31 -23.77 -12.85 -8.02
C LYS A 31 -23.69 -11.37 -8.43
N MET A 32 -22.58 -10.73 -8.07
CA MET A 32 -22.27 -9.38 -8.52
C MET A 32 -21.88 -9.43 -10.01
N GLY A 33 -22.63 -8.69 -10.82
CA GLY A 33 -22.37 -8.53 -12.26
C GLY A 33 -20.99 -7.92 -12.53
N GLN A 34 -20.49 -8.10 -13.75
CA GLN A 34 -19.11 -7.77 -14.16
C GLN A 34 -18.71 -6.31 -13.89
N GLY A 35 -19.65 -5.35 -13.98
CA GLY A 35 -19.39 -3.93 -13.64
C GLY A 35 -19.26 -3.64 -12.14
N ASN A 36 -19.68 -4.56 -11.27
CA ASN A 36 -19.74 -4.34 -9.82
C ASN A 36 -18.48 -4.77 -9.06
N ARG A 37 -17.50 -5.40 -9.73
CA ARG A 37 -16.29 -5.92 -9.06
C ARG A 37 -15.26 -4.84 -8.76
N GLY A 38 -14.94 -3.98 -9.73
CA GLY A 38 -14.12 -2.79 -9.48
C GLY A 38 -14.76 -1.85 -8.45
N MET A 39 -16.10 -1.75 -8.45
CA MET A 39 -16.84 -1.03 -7.41
C MET A 39 -16.68 -1.70 -6.04
N ALA A 40 -16.62 -3.03 -5.95
CA ALA A 40 -16.43 -3.72 -4.69
C ALA A 40 -15.05 -3.41 -4.07
N PHE A 41 -13.97 -3.45 -4.86
CA PHE A 41 -12.64 -3.12 -4.36
C PHE A 41 -12.54 -1.65 -3.90
N GLU A 42 -13.13 -0.72 -4.65
CA GLU A 42 -13.21 0.67 -4.24
C GLU A 42 -14.01 0.84 -2.94
N MET A 43 -15.17 0.18 -2.82
CA MET A 43 -15.98 0.22 -1.60
C MET A 43 -15.24 -0.35 -0.39
N LEU A 44 -14.49 -1.45 -0.56
CA LEU A 44 -13.69 -2.04 0.51
C LEU A 44 -12.53 -1.12 0.93
N THR A 45 -11.88 -0.47 -0.03
CA THR A 45 -10.83 0.53 0.24
C THR A 45 -11.39 1.73 0.99
N ASN A 46 -12.54 2.26 0.58
CA ASN A 46 -13.22 3.35 1.29
C ASN A 46 -13.64 2.94 2.71
N LEU A 47 -14.16 1.73 2.88
CA LEU A 47 -14.51 1.19 4.19
C LEU A 47 -13.28 1.03 5.08
N ALA A 48 -12.15 0.58 4.54
CA ALA A 48 -10.89 0.51 5.27
C ALA A 48 -10.46 1.91 5.76
N ASN A 49 -10.51 2.93 4.89
CA ASN A 49 -10.19 4.31 5.26
C ASN A 49 -11.09 4.84 6.39
N GLU A 50 -12.40 4.58 6.31
CA GLU A 50 -13.33 4.95 7.38
C GLU A 50 -13.03 4.23 8.70
N MET A 51 -12.70 2.94 8.64
CA MET A 51 -12.34 2.16 9.83
C MET A 51 -11.07 2.69 10.48
N TYR A 52 -10.05 3.04 9.68
CA TYR A 52 -8.83 3.66 10.18
C TYR A 52 -9.11 5.00 10.88
N GLN A 53 -9.95 5.84 10.28
CA GLN A 53 -10.29 7.13 10.86
C GLN A 53 -11.10 6.99 12.16
N ARG A 54 -12.12 6.11 12.17
CA ARG A 54 -12.93 5.84 13.38
C ARG A 54 -12.10 5.27 14.52
N GLY A 55 -11.11 4.43 14.19
CA GLY A 55 -10.16 3.87 15.16
C GLY A 55 -9.04 4.82 15.59
N GLY A 56 -8.96 6.03 15.03
CA GLY A 56 -7.84 6.95 15.29
C GLY A 56 -6.47 6.43 14.81
N VAL A 57 -6.46 5.51 13.84
CA VAL A 57 -5.26 4.84 13.34
C VAL A 57 -4.58 5.67 12.24
N ALA A 58 -5.36 6.12 11.25
CA ALA A 58 -4.89 6.94 10.14
C ALA A 58 -6.00 7.86 9.64
N LEU A 59 -5.62 8.96 9.00
CA LEU A 59 -6.56 9.85 8.30
C LEU A 59 -6.24 9.80 6.82
N ILE A 60 -6.99 8.99 6.07
CA ILE A 60 -6.81 8.80 4.62
C ILE A 60 -8.11 9.17 3.91
N ASN A 61 -8.01 9.99 2.87
CA ASN A 61 -9.16 10.47 2.12
C ASN A 61 -9.05 10.06 0.65
N LYS A 62 -10.21 9.82 0.03
CA LYS A 62 -10.33 9.72 -1.43
C LYS A 62 -10.49 11.12 -2.02
N ARG A 63 -9.69 11.46 -3.02
CA ARG A 63 -9.83 12.72 -3.75
C ARG A 63 -11.07 12.68 -4.65
N PRO A 64 -11.91 13.74 -4.64
CA PRO A 64 -13.06 13.81 -5.53
C PRO A 64 -12.59 13.87 -6.98
N THR A 65 -13.42 13.34 -7.89
CA THR A 65 -13.12 13.40 -9.32
C THR A 65 -13.16 14.86 -9.78
N SER A 66 -12.07 15.35 -10.38
CA SER A 66 -12.04 16.72 -10.91
C SER A 66 -13.06 16.88 -12.05
N VAL A 67 -14.04 17.75 -11.82
CA VAL A 67 -15.10 18.06 -12.77
C VAL A 67 -15.20 19.57 -12.95
N LYS A 68 -15.05 20.03 -14.19
CA LYS A 68 -15.33 21.41 -14.56
C LYS A 68 -16.81 21.54 -14.90
N VAL A 69 -17.56 22.20 -14.03
CA VAL A 69 -18.99 22.47 -14.25
C VAL A 69 -19.14 23.65 -15.19
N LEU A 70 -19.83 23.45 -16.32
CA LEU A 70 -20.11 24.52 -17.29
C LEU A 70 -21.47 25.18 -17.06
N LYS A 71 -22.46 24.42 -16.63
CA LYS A 71 -23.80 24.92 -16.30
C LYS A 71 -24.31 24.19 -15.07
N SER A 72 -24.87 24.93 -14.13
CA SER A 72 -25.58 24.41 -12.96
C SER A 72 -26.90 25.14 -12.75
N LYS A 73 -27.88 24.48 -12.14
CA LYS A 73 -29.15 25.09 -11.72
C LYS A 73 -29.60 24.43 -10.42
N GLY A 74 -29.86 25.23 -9.39
CA GLY A 74 -30.37 24.75 -8.09
C GLY A 74 -29.51 23.65 -7.44
N GLY A 75 -28.18 23.82 -7.43
CA GLY A 75 -27.26 22.83 -6.84
C GLY A 75 -27.01 21.57 -7.68
N ARG A 76 -27.66 21.44 -8.85
CA ARG A 76 -27.43 20.32 -9.78
C ARG A 76 -26.54 20.73 -10.95
N VAL A 77 -25.62 19.85 -11.32
CA VAL A 77 -24.72 20.01 -12.47
C VAL A 77 -25.45 19.57 -13.74
N LEU A 78 -25.68 20.50 -14.68
CA LEU A 78 -26.37 20.25 -15.94
C LEU A 78 -25.40 19.83 -17.05
N ASN A 79 -24.23 20.48 -17.12
CA ASN A 79 -23.15 20.13 -18.04
C ASN A 79 -21.81 20.19 -17.33
N ARG A 80 -20.96 19.19 -17.54
CA ARG A 80 -19.59 19.14 -17.02
C ARG A 80 -18.64 18.51 -18.03
N PHE A 81 -17.38 18.93 -17.97
CA PHE A 81 -16.26 18.18 -18.54
C PHE A 81 -15.41 17.61 -17.41
N TYR A 82 -14.88 16.40 -17.61
CA TYR A 82 -13.86 15.87 -16.73
C TYR A 82 -12.54 16.55 -17.05
N GLU A 83 -11.85 17.04 -16.02
CA GLU A 83 -10.51 17.58 -16.19
C GLU A 83 -9.47 16.46 -16.14
N ALA A 84 -8.31 16.70 -16.74
CA ALA A 84 -7.18 15.80 -16.59
C ALA A 84 -6.77 15.75 -15.12
N LYS A 85 -6.71 14.53 -14.55
CA LYS A 85 -6.20 14.33 -13.19
C LYS A 85 -4.72 14.72 -13.16
N SER A 86 -4.33 15.53 -12.17
CA SER A 86 -2.94 15.92 -11.91
C SER A 86 -2.32 15.18 -10.72
N THR A 87 -3.12 14.39 -10.00
CA THR A 87 -2.75 13.76 -8.74
C THR A 87 -3.39 12.37 -8.60
N VAL A 88 -3.05 11.68 -7.51
CA VAL A 88 -3.57 10.34 -7.21
C VAL A 88 -4.94 10.35 -6.53
N ASP A 89 -5.56 9.17 -6.45
CA ASP A 89 -6.91 9.01 -5.93
C ASP A 89 -7.01 9.01 -4.39
N HIS A 90 -5.96 8.64 -3.66
CA HIS A 90 -5.99 8.61 -2.19
C HIS A 90 -4.76 9.26 -1.57
N ASP A 91 -4.97 10.04 -0.51
CA ASP A 91 -3.91 10.66 0.27
C ASP A 91 -4.33 10.96 1.71
N GLY A 92 -3.34 11.12 2.59
CA GLY A 92 -3.58 11.43 3.98
C GLY A 92 -2.34 11.31 4.86
N VAL A 93 -2.56 11.01 6.14
CA VAL A 93 -1.49 10.90 7.13
C VAL A 93 -1.60 9.61 7.94
N TYR A 94 -0.46 8.98 8.18
CA TYR A 94 -0.32 7.83 9.06
C TYR A 94 0.98 7.95 9.84
N LYS A 95 0.94 7.79 11.18
CA LYS A 95 2.12 7.91 12.07
C LYS A 95 2.99 9.15 11.79
N GLY A 96 2.35 10.29 11.53
CA GLY A 96 3.03 11.57 11.27
C GLY A 96 3.69 11.69 9.89
N ARG A 97 3.44 10.75 8.96
CA ARG A 97 3.97 10.78 7.59
C ARG A 97 2.83 10.96 6.60
N ALA A 98 3.09 11.73 5.54
CA ALA A 98 2.19 11.78 4.39
C ALA A 98 2.16 10.41 3.70
N VAL A 99 0.96 9.93 3.39
CA VAL A 99 0.71 8.70 2.65
C VAL A 99 -0.09 9.06 1.40
N ALA A 100 0.30 8.54 0.25
CA ALA A 100 -0.43 8.70 -0.99
C ALA A 100 -0.45 7.38 -1.76
N PHE A 101 -1.60 6.97 -2.28
CA PHE A 101 -1.65 5.74 -3.07
C PHE A 101 -2.70 5.79 -4.17
N GLU A 102 -2.56 4.87 -5.11
CA GLU A 102 -3.43 4.70 -6.24
C GLU A 102 -3.96 3.26 -6.27
N ALA A 103 -5.29 3.09 -6.25
CA ALA A 103 -5.92 1.79 -6.26
C ALA A 103 -6.32 1.40 -7.69
N LYS A 104 -5.91 0.23 -8.16
CA LYS A 104 -6.20 -0.30 -9.50
C LYS A 104 -6.68 -1.74 -9.40
N SER A 105 -7.53 -2.15 -10.33
CA SER A 105 -8.02 -3.53 -10.45
C SER A 105 -7.73 -4.08 -11.85
N THR A 106 -7.46 -5.38 -11.94
CA THR A 106 -7.30 -6.11 -13.19
C THR A 106 -8.12 -7.39 -13.18
N GLU A 107 -8.81 -7.67 -14.29
CA GLU A 107 -9.53 -8.94 -14.50
C GLU A 107 -8.62 -10.05 -15.07
N SER A 108 -7.39 -9.70 -15.46
CA SER A 108 -6.43 -10.69 -15.90
C SER A 108 -5.93 -11.49 -14.71
N ALA A 109 -5.94 -12.81 -14.80
CA ALA A 109 -5.42 -13.69 -13.73
C ALA A 109 -3.89 -13.75 -13.71
N THR A 110 -3.23 -13.37 -14.79
CA THR A 110 -1.81 -13.68 -15.02
C THR A 110 -0.92 -12.45 -15.14
N ARG A 111 -1.49 -11.24 -15.21
CA ARG A 111 -0.74 -10.00 -15.39
C ARG A 111 -1.53 -8.76 -15.04
N PHE A 112 -0.81 -7.67 -14.80
CA PHE A 112 -1.32 -6.32 -14.71
C PHE A 112 -0.78 -5.47 -15.87
N ASP A 113 -1.65 -4.86 -16.67
CA ASP A 113 -1.23 -4.07 -17.83
C ASP A 113 -0.76 -2.66 -17.42
N LEU A 114 0.45 -2.25 -17.83
CA LEU A 114 1.05 -0.97 -17.43
C LEU A 114 0.29 0.25 -17.95
N LYS A 115 -0.49 0.11 -19.02
CA LYS A 115 -1.37 1.17 -19.55
C LYS A 115 -2.42 1.64 -18.53
N ASN A 116 -2.69 0.83 -17.50
CA ASN A 116 -3.63 1.18 -16.43
C ASN A 116 -3.03 2.19 -15.44
N ILE A 117 -1.73 2.47 -15.51
CA ILE A 117 -1.03 3.48 -14.72
C ILE A 117 -0.79 4.69 -15.63
N ALA A 118 -1.34 5.83 -15.24
CA ALA A 118 -1.18 7.06 -16.01
C ALA A 118 0.12 7.78 -15.62
N GLN A 119 0.78 8.42 -16.58
CA GLN A 119 2.08 9.07 -16.36
C GLN A 119 2.04 10.11 -15.24
N HIS A 120 0.97 10.91 -15.15
CA HIS A 120 0.81 11.92 -14.09
C HIS A 120 0.82 11.31 -12.67
N GLN A 121 0.42 10.04 -12.53
CA GLN A 121 0.44 9.34 -11.24
C GLN A 121 1.89 9.03 -10.83
N LEU A 122 2.70 8.56 -11.79
CA LEU A 122 4.13 8.33 -11.58
C LEU A 122 4.86 9.64 -11.26
N ASP A 123 4.57 10.71 -12.02
CA ASP A 123 5.18 12.02 -11.80
C ASP A 123 4.82 12.60 -10.43
N TYR A 124 3.57 12.40 -9.98
CA TYR A 124 3.14 12.81 -8.65
C TYR A 124 3.86 12.02 -7.56
N PHE A 125 3.90 10.68 -7.65
CA PHE A 125 4.59 9.84 -6.68
C PHE A 125 6.09 10.14 -6.62
N GLU A 126 6.75 10.37 -7.76
CA GLU A 126 8.18 10.73 -7.75
C GLU A 126 8.44 12.04 -7.00
N LYS A 127 7.59 13.06 -7.20
CA LYS A 127 7.70 14.34 -6.48
C LYS A 127 7.38 14.17 -4.99
N ALA A 128 6.38 13.37 -4.65
CA ALA A 128 5.94 13.15 -3.28
C ALA A 128 6.97 12.33 -2.47
N GLU A 129 7.52 11.25 -3.03
CA GLU A 129 8.58 10.46 -2.39
C GLU A 129 9.85 11.29 -2.15
N LYS A 130 10.22 12.18 -3.08
CA LYS A 130 11.33 13.14 -2.89
C LYS A 130 11.14 14.05 -1.67
N MET A 131 9.89 14.30 -1.25
CA MET A 131 9.54 15.07 -0.06
C MET A 131 9.30 14.21 1.18
N GLY A 132 9.55 12.89 1.09
CA GLY A 132 9.41 11.95 2.20
C GLY A 132 8.01 11.35 2.39
N ALA A 133 7.11 11.51 1.42
CA ALA A 133 5.81 10.83 1.45
C ALA A 133 5.96 9.33 1.13
N ILE A 134 5.13 8.50 1.76
CA ILE A 134 5.05 7.07 1.47
C ILE A 134 4.08 6.90 0.29
N CYS A 135 4.60 6.42 -0.84
CA CYS A 135 3.82 6.25 -2.07
C CYS A 135 3.80 4.79 -2.52
N PHE A 136 2.61 4.28 -2.86
CA PHE A 136 2.47 2.92 -3.39
C PHE A 136 1.23 2.77 -4.28
N PHE A 137 1.19 1.69 -5.04
CA PHE A 137 0.00 1.26 -5.77
C PHE A 137 -0.65 0.10 -5.02
N LEU A 138 -1.98 0.12 -4.92
CA LEU A 138 -2.78 -0.99 -4.41
C LEU A 138 -3.45 -1.69 -5.60
N ILE A 139 -3.03 -2.90 -5.92
CA ILE A 139 -3.41 -3.61 -7.16
C ILE A 139 -4.21 -4.86 -6.81
N GLU A 140 -5.48 -4.89 -7.20
CA GLU A 140 -6.36 -6.05 -7.07
C GLU A 140 -6.33 -6.92 -8.34
N PHE A 141 -6.17 -8.23 -8.17
CA PHE A 141 -6.49 -9.24 -9.17
C PHE A 141 -7.91 -9.76 -8.94
N SER A 142 -8.88 -9.20 -9.64
CA SER A 142 -10.31 -9.38 -9.32
C SER A 142 -10.84 -10.81 -9.50
N LYS A 143 -10.07 -11.69 -10.17
CA LYS A 143 -10.44 -13.10 -10.38
C LYS A 143 -10.24 -13.96 -9.13
N ASP A 144 -9.18 -13.70 -8.38
CA ASP A 144 -8.86 -14.40 -7.13
C ASP A 144 -9.02 -13.50 -5.89
N GLN A 145 -9.36 -12.22 -6.09
CA GLN A 145 -9.54 -11.21 -5.04
C GLN A 145 -8.26 -10.94 -4.24
N SER A 146 -7.08 -11.30 -4.79
CA SER A 146 -5.81 -10.96 -4.17
C SER A 146 -5.47 -9.48 -4.39
N ILE A 147 -4.99 -8.83 -3.34
CA ILE A 147 -4.66 -7.40 -3.34
C ILE A 147 -3.20 -7.25 -2.94
N PHE A 148 -2.44 -6.48 -3.73
CA PHE A 148 -1.02 -6.24 -3.49
C PHE A 148 -0.73 -4.76 -3.31
N ALA A 149 0.02 -4.41 -2.28
CA ALA A 149 0.70 -3.11 -2.20
C ALA A 149 2.06 -3.21 -2.89
N VAL A 150 2.34 -2.28 -3.81
CA VAL A 150 3.56 -2.28 -4.63
C VAL A 150 4.20 -0.89 -4.62
N SER A 151 5.50 -0.81 -4.34
CA SER A 151 6.22 0.45 -4.30
C SER A 151 6.34 1.11 -5.68
N LEU A 152 6.56 2.43 -5.70
CA LEU A 152 6.86 3.17 -6.93
C LEU A 152 8.08 2.60 -7.66
N SER A 153 9.13 2.22 -6.92
CA SER A 153 10.39 1.73 -7.48
C SER A 153 10.22 0.46 -8.32
N VAL A 154 9.35 -0.46 -7.89
CA VAL A 154 9.01 -1.68 -8.63
C VAL A 154 8.27 -1.30 -9.91
N ILE A 155 7.20 -0.51 -9.80
CA ILE A 155 6.42 -0.05 -10.96
C ILE A 155 7.30 0.66 -12.01
N GLN A 156 8.14 1.61 -11.58
CA GLN A 156 9.04 2.33 -12.47
C GLN A 156 10.02 1.41 -13.19
N SER A 157 10.47 0.33 -12.54
CA SER A 157 11.36 -0.66 -13.17
C SER A 157 10.66 -1.36 -14.33
N TYR A 158 9.41 -1.76 -14.18
CA TYR A 158 8.61 -2.33 -15.28
C TYR A 158 8.28 -1.30 -16.36
N VAL A 159 8.00 -0.04 -15.99
CA VAL A 159 7.78 1.04 -16.95
C VAL A 159 9.03 1.24 -17.83
N ARG A 160 10.24 1.31 -17.23
CA ARG A 160 11.50 1.42 -17.97
C ARG A 160 11.74 0.22 -18.89
N ILE A 161 11.51 -1.00 -18.41
CA ILE A 161 11.62 -2.22 -19.23
C ILE A 161 10.65 -2.16 -20.42
N SER A 162 9.43 -1.66 -20.19
CA SER A 162 8.41 -1.56 -21.23
C SER A 162 8.81 -0.64 -22.37
N GLN A 163 9.65 0.37 -22.13
CA GLN A 163 10.10 1.33 -23.13
C GLN A 163 11.22 0.78 -24.03
N GLN A 164 11.85 -0.33 -23.66
CA GLN A 164 12.89 -0.97 -24.46
C GLN A 164 12.32 -1.65 -25.72
N PRO A 165 13.14 -1.89 -26.77
CA PRO A 165 12.75 -2.71 -27.90
C PRO A 165 12.28 -4.10 -27.43
N LYS A 166 11.08 -4.52 -27.83
CA LYS A 166 10.42 -5.76 -27.38
C LYS A 166 10.13 -5.82 -25.86
N GLY A 167 10.14 -4.69 -25.17
CA GLY A 167 9.80 -4.57 -23.76
C GLY A 167 8.35 -5.00 -23.47
N LYS A 168 8.16 -5.77 -22.39
CA LYS A 168 6.81 -6.20 -21.95
C LYS A 168 6.00 -5.00 -21.46
N LYS A 169 4.73 -4.90 -21.87
CA LYS A 169 3.80 -3.81 -21.49
C LYS A 169 2.94 -4.13 -20.27
N SER A 170 3.37 -5.10 -19.47
CA SER A 170 2.61 -5.64 -18.34
C SER A 170 3.54 -6.25 -17.29
N ILE A 171 3.09 -6.28 -16.05
CA ILE A 171 3.75 -6.95 -14.92
C ILE A 171 3.11 -8.34 -14.75
N PRO A 172 3.87 -9.45 -14.84
CA PRO A 172 3.37 -10.79 -14.56
C PRO A 172 2.83 -10.93 -13.13
N ARG A 173 1.76 -11.70 -12.92
CA ARG A 173 1.16 -11.98 -11.60
C ARG A 173 2.17 -12.57 -10.62
N ALA A 174 3.05 -13.46 -11.09
CA ALA A 174 4.09 -14.07 -10.27
C ALA A 174 5.07 -13.04 -9.68
N ASP A 175 5.29 -11.93 -10.37
CA ASP A 175 6.20 -10.88 -9.89
C ASP A 175 5.57 -10.11 -8.71
N PHE A 176 4.24 -10.12 -8.56
CA PHE A 176 3.56 -9.57 -7.38
C PHE A 176 3.77 -10.43 -6.14
N ASP A 177 3.94 -11.75 -6.28
CA ASP A 177 4.27 -12.62 -5.14
C ASP A 177 5.70 -12.40 -4.63
N ILE A 178 6.57 -11.82 -5.46
CA ILE A 178 7.97 -11.56 -5.14
C ILE A 178 8.17 -10.13 -4.65
N TYR A 179 7.63 -9.16 -5.38
CA TYR A 179 7.89 -7.73 -5.17
C TYR A 179 6.71 -6.96 -4.56
N GLY A 180 5.52 -7.57 -4.54
CA GLY A 180 4.35 -7.01 -3.89
C GLY A 180 4.24 -7.49 -2.45
N TYR A 181 3.59 -6.68 -1.63
CA TYR A 181 3.14 -7.10 -0.30
C TYR A 181 1.68 -7.51 -0.41
N LEU A 182 1.37 -8.77 -0.07
CA LEU A 182 -0.01 -9.26 -0.04
C LEU A 182 -0.78 -8.55 1.08
N VAL A 183 -1.87 -7.89 0.72
CA VAL A 183 -2.72 -7.17 1.67
C VAL A 183 -3.88 -8.06 2.06
N ASP A 184 -3.89 -8.45 3.34
CA ASP A 184 -4.92 -9.29 3.91
C ASP A 184 -5.99 -8.47 4.65
N GLN A 185 -7.12 -9.12 4.90
CA GLN A 185 -8.10 -8.64 5.86
C GLN A 185 -7.59 -8.86 7.29
N THR A 186 -7.77 -7.86 8.14
CA THR A 186 -7.49 -7.95 9.58
C THR A 186 -8.70 -7.49 10.38
N GLU A 187 -8.58 -7.51 11.72
CA GLU A 187 -9.57 -6.87 12.58
C GLU A 187 -9.61 -5.34 12.40
N ARG A 188 -8.51 -4.75 11.91
CA ARG A 188 -8.39 -3.30 11.70
C ARG A 188 -9.18 -2.84 10.47
N ALA A 189 -9.14 -3.61 9.38
CA ALA A 189 -9.81 -3.25 8.13
C ALA A 189 -9.98 -4.44 7.17
N PRO A 190 -10.97 -4.39 6.25
CA PRO A 190 -11.16 -5.41 5.22
C PRO A 190 -10.05 -5.47 4.17
N VAL A 191 -9.32 -4.38 3.98
CA VAL A 191 -8.15 -4.28 3.10
C VAL A 191 -7.07 -3.55 3.89
N ASP A 192 -6.32 -4.26 4.72
CA ASP A 192 -5.45 -3.63 5.71
C ASP A 192 -4.08 -3.22 5.13
N TYR A 193 -4.09 -2.31 4.15
CA TYR A 193 -2.87 -1.88 3.47
C TYR A 193 -1.89 -1.12 4.38
N LEU A 194 -2.30 -0.67 5.57
CA LEU A 194 -1.37 -0.07 6.53
C LEU A 194 -0.35 -1.08 7.08
N GLN A 195 -0.63 -2.39 7.01
CA GLN A 195 0.35 -3.42 7.35
C GLN A 195 1.60 -3.35 6.46
N TYR A 196 1.42 -3.07 5.17
CA TYR A 196 2.55 -2.82 4.26
C TYR A 196 3.46 -1.69 4.78
N ILE A 197 2.86 -0.61 5.30
CA ILE A 197 3.63 0.50 5.86
C ILE A 197 4.32 0.08 7.16
N ASP A 198 3.62 -0.66 8.02
CA ASP A 198 4.13 -1.12 9.31
C ASP A 198 5.31 -2.10 9.15
N GLU A 199 5.23 -3.02 8.19
CA GLU A 199 6.13 -4.18 8.09
C GLU A 199 7.21 -4.03 7.01
N ALA A 200 6.88 -3.43 5.87
CA ALA A 200 7.80 -3.36 4.73
C ALA A 200 8.47 -1.99 4.58
N VAL A 201 7.79 -0.91 5.01
CA VAL A 201 8.31 0.46 4.83
C VAL A 201 8.98 0.98 6.10
N SER A 202 8.34 0.84 7.26
CA SER A 202 8.82 1.43 8.51
C SER A 202 10.22 0.94 8.92
N PRO A 203 10.55 -0.37 8.86
CA PRO A 203 11.89 -0.85 9.23
C PRO A 203 13.00 -0.23 8.38
N VAL A 204 12.83 -0.23 7.04
CA VAL A 204 13.79 0.37 6.09
C VAL A 204 13.99 1.86 6.38
N MET A 205 12.93 2.55 6.79
CA MET A 205 13.00 3.97 7.15
C MET A 205 13.76 4.19 8.46
N PHE A 206 13.53 3.37 9.48
CA PHE A 206 14.27 3.45 10.75
C PHE A 206 15.76 3.17 10.54
N ASP A 207 16.12 2.17 9.74
CA ASP A 207 17.52 1.87 9.41
C ASP A 207 18.22 3.06 8.74
N ARG A 208 17.54 3.73 7.80
CA ARG A 208 18.06 4.95 7.16
C ARG A 208 18.23 6.10 8.15
N MET A 209 17.30 6.28 9.08
CA MET A 209 17.41 7.31 10.13
C MET A 209 18.57 7.03 11.09
N ILE A 210 18.76 5.77 11.47
CA ILE A 210 19.89 5.35 12.30
C ILE A 210 21.22 5.61 11.58
N GLN A 211 21.32 5.25 10.30
CA GLN A 211 22.52 5.51 9.51
C GLN A 211 22.84 7.00 9.43
N PHE A 212 21.83 7.85 9.23
CA PHE A 212 22.02 9.31 9.19
C PHE A 212 22.54 9.87 10.51
N ASP A 213 21.99 9.44 11.65
CA ASP A 213 22.46 9.86 12.98
C ASP A 213 23.92 9.41 13.23
N GLN A 214 24.27 8.19 12.81
CA GLN A 214 25.64 7.68 12.89
C GLN A 214 26.61 8.50 12.02
N ASP A 215 26.21 8.84 10.79
CA ASP A 215 27.01 9.66 9.89
C ASP A 215 27.21 11.07 10.46
N HIS A 216 26.16 11.67 11.04
CA HIS A 216 26.25 12.98 11.69
C HIS A 216 27.19 12.97 12.90
N LYS A 217 27.10 11.95 13.76
CA LYS A 217 28.03 11.75 14.89
C LYS A 217 29.47 11.60 14.40
N ARG A 218 29.69 10.82 13.34
CA ARG A 218 31.01 10.61 12.74
C ARG A 218 31.60 11.92 12.20
N VAL A 219 30.82 12.73 11.49
CA VAL A 219 31.25 14.04 10.99
C VAL A 219 31.63 14.95 12.16
N THR A 220 30.82 14.98 13.21
CA THR A 220 31.09 15.80 14.41
C THR A 220 32.42 15.41 15.07
N ASN A 221 32.65 14.11 15.29
CA ASN A 221 33.89 13.60 15.86
C ASN A 221 35.12 13.93 15.00
N ASN A 222 34.99 13.85 13.68
CA ASN A 222 36.08 14.20 12.75
C ASN A 222 36.44 15.69 12.83
N ILE A 223 35.45 16.57 12.95
CA ILE A 223 35.67 18.01 13.11
C ILE A 223 36.40 18.30 14.42
N GLU A 224 36.01 17.67 15.53
CA GLU A 224 36.68 17.82 16.82
C GLU A 224 38.14 17.35 16.77
N ALA A 225 38.39 16.18 16.17
CA ALA A 225 39.74 15.67 15.98
C ALA A 225 40.62 16.60 15.13
N ALA A 226 40.06 17.20 14.07
CA ALA A 226 40.77 18.18 13.25
C ALA A 226 41.10 19.46 14.03
N LYS A 227 40.15 19.98 14.83
CA LYS A 227 40.38 21.13 15.72
C LYS A 227 41.49 20.85 16.74
N ALA A 228 41.49 19.67 17.36
CA ALA A 228 42.51 19.25 18.32
C ALA A 228 43.91 19.18 17.68
N LYS A 229 44.01 18.61 16.46
CA LYS A 229 45.28 18.57 15.69
C LYS A 229 45.80 19.97 15.38
N MET A 230 44.94 20.89 14.95
CA MET A 230 45.32 22.28 14.66
C MET A 230 45.80 23.02 15.91
N ALA A 231 45.11 22.86 17.04
CA ALA A 231 45.50 23.45 18.31
C ALA A 231 46.88 22.95 18.78
N ASN A 232 47.12 21.64 18.67
CA ASN A 232 48.39 21.03 19.07
C ASN A 232 49.55 21.46 18.15
N LYS A 233 49.30 21.61 16.83
CA LYS A 233 50.27 22.16 15.87
C LYS A 233 50.62 23.61 16.19
N LYS A 234 49.63 24.45 16.51
CA LYS A 234 49.84 25.85 16.93
C LYS A 234 50.64 25.94 18.23
N HIS A 235 50.38 25.05 19.19
CA HIS A 235 51.10 25.02 20.47
C HIS A 235 52.57 24.61 20.30
N LYS A 236 52.89 23.69 19.38
CA LYS A 236 54.28 23.33 19.04
C LYS A 236 55.05 24.46 18.34
N LEU A 237 54.39 25.24 17.49
CA LEU A 237 54.99 26.39 16.79
C LEU A 237 55.28 27.59 17.71
N LEU A 238 54.55 27.73 18.84
CA LEU A 238 54.78 28.79 19.83
C LEU A 238 55.87 28.45 20.86
N LYS A 239 56.38 27.21 20.85
CA LYS A 239 57.43 26.71 21.76
C LYS A 239 58.78 26.46 21.07
N ALA A 240 58.86 26.73 19.76
CA ALA A 240 60.08 26.69 18.96
C ALA A 240 60.52 28.12 18.65
#